data_AF-A0A3B8Z3S2-F1
#
_entry.id   AF-A0A3B8Z3S2-F1
#
_cell.length_a   1.000
_cell.length_b   1.000
_cell.length_c   1.000
_cell.angle_alpha   90.00
_cell.angle_beta   90.00
_cell.angle_gamma   90.00
#
_symmetry.space_group_name_H-M   'P 1'
#
loop_
_entity.id
_entity.type
_entity.pdbx_description
1 polymer ?
#
loop_
_entity_poly.entity_id
_entity_poly.type
_entity_poly.pdbx_seq_one_letter_code
_entity_poly.pdbx_strand_id
1 'polypeptide(L)' 'LFDYDRLMFGTDWPVCTLAASYESVVQVGQTLLNDVPEEGKALILRDTAIDFYRLDVPKEIGS' A
#
# COMPACT_ATOMS: atom_id res chain seq x y z
N LEU A 1 18.66 1.83 5.05
CA LEU A 1 17.33 1.24 5.23
C LEU A 1 16.29 2.34 4.98
N PHE A 2 15.09 2.00 4.50
CA PHE A 2 13.98 2.96 4.34
C PHE A 2 13.04 2.85 5.53
N ASP A 3 12.42 3.98 5.90
CA ASP A 3 11.33 4.03 6.86
C ASP A 3 9.98 3.92 6.12
N TYR A 4 8.88 3.74 6.85
CA TYR A 4 7.56 3.44 6.27
C TYR A 4 7.02 4.55 5.35
N ASP A 5 7.37 5.81 5.62
CA ASP A 5 7.04 7.00 4.82
C ASP A 5 7.79 7.08 3.47
N ARG A 6 8.61 6.07 3.16
CA ARG A 6 9.35 5.93 1.91
C ARG A 6 9.04 4.64 1.17
N LEU A 7 8.00 3.91 1.59
CA LEU A 7 7.54 2.67 0.98
C LEU A 7 6.09 2.83 0.51
N MET A 8 5.75 2.22 -0.63
CA MET A 8 4.38 2.14 -1.14
C MET A 8 4.12 0.77 -1.75
N PHE A 9 2.94 0.20 -1.49
CA PHE A 9 2.52 -1.07 -2.09
C PHE A 9 1.99 -0.85 -3.51
N GLY A 10 2.35 -1.74 -4.43
CA GLY A 10 1.83 -1.78 -5.79
C GLY A 10 1.91 -3.19 -6.35
N THR A 11 0.84 -3.66 -6.99
CA THR A 11 0.77 -5.04 -7.50
C THR A 11 1.49 -5.24 -8.81
N ASP A 12 1.75 -4.18 -9.57
CA ASP A 12 2.19 -4.23 -10.97
C ASP A 12 1.18 -4.95 -11.89
N TRP A 13 -0.13 -4.81 -11.63
CA TRP A 13 -1.15 -5.34 -12.53
C TRP A 13 -1.21 -4.53 -13.84
N PRO A 14 -1.34 -5.19 -15.02
CA PRO A 14 -1.59 -6.62 -15.22
C PRO A 14 -0.32 -7.48 -15.33
N VAL A 15 0.87 -6.89 -15.31
CA VAL A 15 2.15 -7.61 -15.50
C VAL A 15 2.34 -8.73 -14.46
N CYS A 16 1.92 -8.51 -13.22
CA CYS A 16 2.00 -9.52 -12.15
C CYS A 16 1.33 -10.86 -12.50
N THR A 17 0.33 -10.84 -13.39
CA THR A 17 -0.43 -12.05 -13.81
C THR A 17 0.42 -13.06 -14.57
N LEU A 18 1.62 -12.68 -15.02
CA LEU A 18 2.60 -13.61 -15.57
C LEU A 18 3.16 -14.59 -14.54
N ALA A 19 3.08 -14.26 -13.23
CA ALA A 19 3.65 -15.07 -12.15
C ALA A 19 2.66 -15.43 -11.03
N ALA A 20 1.68 -14.57 -10.73
CA ALA A 20 0.68 -14.80 -9.70
C ALA A 20 -0.62 -14.03 -9.97
N SER A 21 -1.74 -14.47 -9.41
CA SER A 21 -2.99 -13.70 -9.49
C SER A 21 -2.87 -12.37 -8.72
N TYR A 22 -3.69 -11.38 -9.09
CA TYR A 22 -3.76 -10.11 -8.38
C TYR A 22 -4.01 -10.32 -6.88
N GLU A 23 -4.97 -11.18 -6.54
CA GLU A 23 -5.37 -11.52 -5.18
C GLU A 23 -4.21 -12.15 -4.41
N SER A 24 -3.43 -13.01 -5.06
CA SER A 24 -2.25 -13.65 -4.45
C SER A 24 -1.19 -12.60 -4.10
N VAL A 25 -0.93 -11.64 -4.98
CA VAL A 25 0.02 -10.55 -4.72
C VAL A 25 -0.47 -9.64 -3.59
N VAL A 26 -1.76 -9.28 -3.58
CA VAL A 26 -2.37 -8.51 -2.50
C VAL A 26 -2.27 -9.24 -1.16
N GLN A 27 -2.60 -10.53 -1.12
CA GLN A 27 -2.57 -11.33 0.10
C GLN A 27 -1.14 -11.47 0.66
N VAL A 28 -0.15 -11.68 -0.20
CA VAL A 28 1.26 -11.69 0.20
C VAL A 28 1.67 -10.33 0.74
N GLY A 29 1.32 -9.23 0.06
CA GLY A 29 1.57 -7.87 0.53
C GLY A 29 1.00 -7.61 1.93
N GLN A 30 -0.26 -7.98 2.16
CA GLN A 30 -0.90 -7.89 3.47
C GLN A 30 -0.21 -8.75 4.53
N THR A 31 0.15 -9.98 4.18
CA THR A 31 0.82 -10.92 5.10
C THR A 31 2.18 -10.40 5.56
N LEU A 32 2.96 -9.79 4.65
CA LEU A 32 4.26 -9.20 4.97
C LEU A 32 4.17 -8.01 5.92
N LEU A 33 2.99 -7.37 5.99
CA LEU A 33 2.75 -6.22 6.86
C LEU A 33 2.13 -6.60 8.20
N ASN A 34 1.91 -7.88 8.51
CA ASN A 34 1.21 -8.31 9.73
C ASN A 34 1.82 -7.75 11.03
N ASP A 35 3.16 -7.66 11.10
CA ASP A 35 3.89 -7.18 12.28
C ASP A 35 4.16 -5.66 12.25
N VAL A 36 3.71 -4.96 11.21
CA VAL A 36 3.84 -3.50 11.09
C VAL A 36 2.72 -2.83 11.91
N PRO A 37 2.98 -1.78 12.70
CA PRO A 37 1.93 -1.01 13.37
C PRO A 37 0.92 -0.43 12.37
N GLU A 38 -0.32 -0.20 12.79
CA GLU A 38 -1.39 0.28 11.90
C GLU A 38 -1.04 1.63 11.23
N GLU A 39 -0.34 2.52 11.93
CA GLU A 39 0.15 3.78 11.36
C GLU A 39 1.17 3.54 10.24
N GLY A 40 2.04 2.54 10.42
CA GLY A 40 3.00 2.13 9.39
C GLY A 40 2.32 1.48 8.18
N LYS A 41 1.29 0.66 8.41
CA LYS A 41 0.47 0.09 7.32
C LYS A 41 -0.23 1.19 6.53
N ALA A 42 -0.78 2.20 7.21
CA ALA A 42 -1.42 3.34 6.57
C ALA A 42 -0.44 4.11 5.67
N LEU A 43 0.79 4.35 6.13
CA LEU A 43 1.87 4.92 5.30
C LEU A 43 2.15 4.08 4.06
N ILE A 44 2.36 2.77 4.21
CA ILE A 44 2.75 1.88 3.10
C ILE A 44 1.61 1.65 2.09
N LEU A 45 0.37 1.54 2.58
CA LEU A 45 -0.78 1.18 1.74
C LEU A 45 -1.52 2.39 1.17
N ARG A 46 -1.32 3.60 1.72
CA ARG A 46 -2.12 4.78 1.38
C ARG A 46 -1.36 6.11 1.44
N ASP A 47 -0.91 6.52 2.62
CA ASP A 47 -0.52 7.91 2.88
C ASP A 47 0.72 8.33 2.12
N THR A 48 1.73 7.45 2.00
CA THR A 48 2.93 7.75 1.21
C THR A 48 2.59 8.02 -0.26
N ALA A 49 1.62 7.29 -0.84
CA ALA A 49 1.18 7.50 -2.22
C ALA A 49 0.41 8.82 -2.36
N ILE A 50 -0.46 9.16 -1.39
CA ILE A 50 -1.17 10.45 -1.37
C ILE A 50 -0.18 11.60 -1.36
N ASP A 51 0.79 11.58 -0.45
CA ASP A 51 1.75 12.67 -0.29
C ASP A 51 2.70 12.77 -1.50
N PHE A 52 3.21 11.64 -1.98
CA PHE A 52 4.18 11.60 -3.07
C PHE A 52 3.56 12.03 -4.41
N TYR A 53 2.38 11.50 -4.74
CA TYR A 53 1.68 11.84 -5.99
C TYR A 53 0.78 13.08 -5.85
N ARG A 54 0.67 13.65 -4.66
CA ARG A 54 -0.20 14.80 -4.34
C ARG A 54 -1.66 14.53 -4.74
N LEU A 55 -2.15 13.35 -4.36
CA LEU A 55 -3.49 12.92 -4.70
C LEU A 55 -4.53 13.79 -3.97
N ASP A 56 -5.51 14.29 -4.71
CA ASP A 56 -6.66 14.97 -4.13
C ASP A 56 -7.65 13.93 -3.60
N VAL A 57 -7.44 13.53 -2.35
CA VAL A 57 -8.33 12.61 -1.63
C VAL A 57 -9.42 13.40 -0.92
N PRO A 58 -10.72 13.08 -1.16
CA PRO A 58 -11.81 13.66 -0.40
C PRO A 58 -11.60 13.40 1.09
N LYS A 59 -11.79 14.43 1.92
CA LYS A 59 -11.83 14.25 3.37
C LYS A 59 -13.00 13.32 3.70
N GLU A 60 -12.73 12.22 4.40
CA GLU A 60 -13.80 11.39 4.94
C GLU A 60 -14.71 12.25 5.81
N ILE A 61 -16.02 12.20 5.54
CA ILE A 61 -17.03 12.78 6.40
C ILE A 61 -17.03 11.91 7.66
N GLY A 62 -16.40 12.42 8.72
CA GLY A 62 -16.20 11.69 9.97
C GLY A 62 -17.48 11.08 10.54
N SER A 63 -17.34 9.89 11.13
CA SER A 63 -18.31 9.28 12.02
C SER A 63 -18.34 9.94 13.39
#